data_AF-A0A9Q0GSI8-F1
#
_entry.id   AF-A0A9Q0GSI8-F1
#
_cell.length_a   1.000
_cell.length_b   1.000
_cell.length_c   1.000
_cell.angle_alpha   90.00
_cell.angle_beta   90.00
_cell.angle_gamma   90.00
#
_symmetry.space_group_name_H-M   'P 1'
#
loop_
_entity.id
_entity.type
_entity.pdbx_description
1 polymer ?
#
loop_
_entity_poly.entity_id
_entity_poly.type
_entity_poly.pdbx_seq_one_letter_code
_entity_poly.pdbx_strand_id
1 'polypeptide(L)'
;MLITKKSFISSTLSSYLVRKNNGRKFRSIRAKKRDLTENSRNQPEPIFPLRVTNVLVARSAVAVLALGFIDAGYSGDWSRIGVISRESEELLKMAAFFIVPLCVFLIFSFSNQEKA
;
A
#
# COMPACT_ATOMS: atom_id res chain seq x y z
N MET A 1 -14.81 45.37 -13.88
CA MET A 1 -15.70 44.21 -14.09
C MET A 1 -14.91 42.95 -13.72
N LEU A 2 -15.14 42.45 -12.50
CA LEU A 2 -14.58 41.19 -11.97
C LEU A 2 -15.22 40.01 -12.71
N ILE A 3 -14.45 38.99 -13.09
CA ILE A 3 -14.87 37.57 -13.01
C ILE A 3 -13.60 36.71 -12.89
N THR A 4 -13.31 36.25 -11.68
CA THR A 4 -12.48 35.09 -11.38
C THR A 4 -13.25 33.82 -11.73
N LYS A 5 -12.75 32.98 -12.65
CA LYS A 5 -13.29 31.64 -12.88
C LYS A 5 -12.69 30.66 -11.86
N LYS A 6 -13.44 30.40 -10.80
CA LYS A 6 -13.19 29.33 -9.83
C LYS A 6 -13.91 28.08 -10.34
N SER A 7 -13.15 27.11 -10.85
CA SER A 7 -13.69 25.80 -11.21
C SER A 7 -13.97 25.02 -9.93
N PHE A 8 -15.25 24.79 -9.63
CA PHE A 8 -15.71 23.81 -8.65
C PHE A 8 -16.23 22.60 -9.41
N ILE A 9 -15.53 21.48 -9.32
CA ILE A 9 -16.07 20.19 -9.76
C ILE A 9 -16.65 19.52 -8.51
N SER A 10 -17.95 19.69 -8.33
CA SER A 10 -18.74 18.94 -7.35
C SER A 10 -18.99 17.55 -7.90
N SER A 11 -18.21 16.55 -7.46
CA SER A 11 -18.54 15.15 -7.71
C SER A 11 -19.58 14.70 -6.68
N THR A 12 -20.84 14.75 -7.08
CA THR A 12 -21.98 14.17 -6.36
C THR A 12 -21.86 12.64 -6.41
N LEU A 13 -21.06 12.04 -5.53
CA LEU A 13 -21.13 10.59 -5.31
C LEU A 13 -22.08 10.33 -4.15
N SER A 14 -23.27 9.86 -4.51
CA SER A 14 -24.30 9.41 -3.60
C SER A 14 -23.76 8.31 -2.68
N SER A 15 -23.41 8.67 -1.44
CA SER A 15 -23.06 7.72 -0.39
C SER A 15 -24.35 7.16 0.21
N TYR A 16 -24.97 6.20 -0.47
CA TYR A 16 -25.93 5.30 0.18
C TYR A 16 -25.18 4.32 1.09
N LEU A 17 -24.64 4.83 2.20
CA LEU A 17 -24.23 4.03 3.35
C LEU A 17 -25.19 4.32 4.50
N VAL A 18 -26.44 3.86 4.38
CA VAL A 18 -27.31 3.70 5.54
C VAL A 18 -26.82 2.46 6.30
N ARG A 19 -25.79 2.64 7.12
CA ARG A 19 -25.43 1.66 8.15
C ARG A 19 -26.32 1.92 9.37
N LYS A 20 -27.39 1.14 9.50
CA LYS A 20 -28.29 1.11 10.66
C LYS A 20 -27.53 0.56 11.87
N ASN A 21 -27.02 1.45 12.73
CA ASN A 21 -26.46 1.05 14.03
C ASN A 21 -27.55 1.13 15.10
N ASN A 22 -28.02 -0.04 15.54
CA ASN A 22 -28.86 -0.15 16.74
C ASN A 22 -28.11 0.44 17.94
N GLY A 23 -28.79 1.35 18.65
CA GLY A 23 -28.25 2.10 19.78
C GLY A 23 -27.65 1.20 20.86
N ARG A 24 -26.31 1.20 20.95
CA ARG A 24 -25.60 0.65 22.09
C ARG A 24 -24.73 1.77 22.67
N LYS A 25 -25.22 2.40 23.74
CA LYS A 25 -24.44 3.36 24.53
C LYS A 25 -23.25 2.62 25.15
N PHE A 26 -22.05 2.79 24.60
CA PHE A 26 -20.83 2.29 25.22
C PHE A 26 -20.50 3.20 26.42
N ARG A 27 -20.91 2.76 27.61
CA ARG A 27 -20.44 3.32 28.87
C ARG A 27 -19.05 2.72 29.15
N SER A 28 -18.00 3.53 29.15
CA SER A 28 -16.66 3.08 29.51
C SER A 28 -16.60 2.77 31.01
N ILE A 29 -16.61 1.48 31.35
CA ILE A 29 -16.33 1.03 32.71
C ILE A 29 -14.82 1.01 32.88
N ARG A 30 -14.29 1.96 33.66
CA ARG A 30 -12.89 2.00 34.09
C ARG A 30 -12.66 0.90 35.13
N ALA A 31 -11.94 -0.15 34.78
CA ALA A 31 -11.58 -1.23 35.70
C ALA A 31 -10.57 -0.72 36.74
N LYS A 32 -10.87 -0.96 38.02
CA LYS A 32 -10.01 -0.62 39.16
C LYS A 32 -8.73 -1.48 39.13
N LYS A 33 -7.57 -0.82 39.09
CA LYS A 33 -6.23 -1.42 39.12
C LYS A 33 -6.09 -2.30 40.38
N ARG A 34 -5.67 -3.56 40.21
CA ARG A 34 -5.16 -4.40 41.32
C ARG A 34 -3.64 -4.27 41.38
N ASP A 35 -3.16 -4.21 42.62
CA ASP A 35 -1.77 -3.95 42.97
C ASP A 35 -0.82 -5.09 42.59
N LEU A 36 0.43 -4.66 42.43
CA LEU A 36 1.63 -5.37 42.03
C LEU A 36 1.83 -6.72 42.74
N THR A 37 2.12 -7.77 41.96
CA THR A 37 2.96 -8.88 42.40
C THR A 37 3.79 -9.38 41.20
N GLU A 38 4.98 -8.82 41.10
CA GLU A 38 6.27 -9.42 40.71
C GLU A 38 6.25 -10.77 39.95
N ASN A 39 6.45 -10.72 38.63
CA ASN A 39 7.65 -11.26 37.95
C ASN A 39 7.56 -10.96 36.44
N SER A 40 7.89 -9.73 36.03
CA SER A 40 7.89 -9.33 34.62
C SER A 40 9.19 -9.80 33.96
N ARG A 41 9.15 -10.96 33.30
CA ARG A 41 10.07 -11.21 32.18
C ARG A 41 9.71 -10.20 31.10
N ASN A 42 10.55 -9.17 30.98
CA ASN A 42 10.43 -8.07 30.04
C ASN A 42 10.43 -8.62 28.60
N GLN A 43 9.25 -8.85 28.04
CA GLN A 43 9.07 -8.89 26.59
C GLN A 43 8.48 -7.54 26.19
N PRO A 44 9.18 -6.73 25.40
CA PRO A 44 8.60 -5.51 24.87
C PRO A 44 7.46 -5.91 23.91
N GLU A 45 6.22 -5.64 24.31
CA GLU A 45 5.06 -5.70 23.43
C GLU A 45 5.34 -4.81 22.21
N PRO A 46 5.27 -5.33 20.97
CA PRO A 46 5.53 -4.52 19.80
C PRO A 46 4.47 -3.42 19.70
N ILE A 47 4.96 -2.18 19.63
CA ILE A 47 4.17 -0.92 19.61
C ILE A 47 3.18 -0.87 18.44
N PHE A 48 3.32 -1.78 17.46
CA PHE A 48 2.37 -2.00 16.37
C PHE A 48 2.16 -3.50 16.11
N PRO A 49 1.00 -4.08 16.46
CA PRO A 49 0.64 -5.44 16.05
C PRO A 49 0.16 -5.41 14.59
N LEU A 50 0.99 -4.93 13.66
CA LEU A 50 0.72 -5.09 12.24
C LEU A 50 0.98 -6.55 11.88
N ARG A 51 -0.09 -7.37 11.93
CA ARG A 51 -0.08 -8.72 11.36
C ARG A 51 0.05 -8.60 9.84
N VAL A 52 1.28 -8.59 9.36
CA VAL A 52 1.58 -8.68 7.93
C VAL A 52 1.50 -10.16 7.55
N THR A 53 0.61 -10.51 6.62
CA THR A 53 0.56 -11.88 6.09
C THR A 53 1.68 -12.07 5.07
N ASN A 54 2.20 -13.29 4.93
CA ASN A 54 3.22 -13.61 3.92
C ASN A 54 2.76 -13.24 2.50
N VAL A 55 1.45 -13.33 2.24
CA VAL A 55 0.82 -12.90 0.98
C VAL A 55 0.99 -11.40 0.75
N LEU A 56 0.80 -10.58 1.78
CA LEU A 56 0.92 -9.13 1.70
C LEU A 56 2.39 -8.70 1.50
N VAL A 57 3.31 -9.39 2.17
CA VAL A 57 4.76 -9.23 1.94
C VAL A 57 5.13 -9.60 0.51
N ALA A 58 4.69 -10.76 0.01
CA ALA A 58 4.96 -11.19 -1.36
C ALA A 58 4.42 -10.20 -2.40
N ARG A 59 3.17 -9.74 -2.23
CA ARG A 59 2.59 -8.69 -3.09
C ARG A 59 3.39 -7.39 -3.04
N SER A 60 3.79 -6.96 -1.85
CA SER A 60 4.57 -5.73 -1.72
C SER A 60 5.92 -5.85 -2.42
N ALA A 61 6.60 -6.99 -2.31
CA ALA A 61 7.86 -7.25 -2.99
C ALA A 61 7.70 -7.22 -4.52
N VAL A 62 6.67 -7.88 -5.04
CA VAL A 62 6.37 -7.88 -6.49
C VAL A 62 5.96 -6.48 -6.98
N ALA A 63 5.19 -5.73 -6.19
CA ALA A 63 4.81 -4.36 -6.54
C ALA A 63 6.01 -3.42 -6.58
N VAL A 64 6.92 -3.51 -5.61
CA VAL A 64 8.17 -2.74 -5.58
C VAL A 64 9.08 -3.12 -6.75
N LEU A 65 9.15 -4.41 -7.08
CA LEU A 65 9.89 -4.87 -8.27
C LEU A 65 9.35 -4.22 -9.55
N ALA A 66 8.03 -4.28 -9.77
CA ALA A 66 7.40 -3.67 -10.94
C ALA A 66 7.65 -2.16 -11.01
N LEU A 67 7.50 -1.48 -9.88
CA LEU A 67 7.74 -0.04 -9.78
C LEU A 67 9.20 0.32 -10.07
N GLY A 68 10.16 -0.48 -9.59
CA GLY A 68 11.58 -0.30 -9.87
C GLY A 68 11.92 -0.45 -11.36
N PHE A 69 11.27 -1.37 -12.07
CA PHE A 69 11.43 -1.48 -13.53
C PHE A 69 10.84 -0.28 -14.28
N ILE A 70 9.71 0.27 -13.81
CA ILE A 70 9.14 1.49 -14.40
C ILE A 70 10.07 2.67 -14.15
N ASP A 71 10.55 2.85 -12.92
CA ASP A 71 11.48 3.91 -12.56
C ASP A 71 12.78 3.80 -13.36
N ALA A 72 13.42 2.63 -13.37
CA ALA A 72 14.68 2.48 -14.08
C ALA A 72 14.51 2.53 -15.62
N GLY A 73 13.40 2.01 -16.17
CA GLY A 73 13.11 2.02 -17.60
C GLY A 73 12.59 3.37 -18.13
N TYR A 74 11.89 4.16 -17.31
CA TYR A 74 11.19 5.38 -17.77
C TYR A 74 11.48 6.67 -16.99
N SER A 75 12.26 6.66 -15.89
CA SER A 75 12.62 7.89 -15.15
C SER A 75 13.64 8.79 -15.83
N GLY A 76 14.04 8.50 -17.07
CA GLY A 76 14.77 9.43 -17.93
C GLY A 76 16.13 8.91 -18.39
N ASP A 77 16.90 9.80 -19.02
CA ASP A 77 18.14 9.50 -19.74
C ASP A 77 19.29 9.02 -18.81
N TRP A 78 19.15 7.84 -18.18
CA TRP A 78 20.23 7.20 -17.42
C TRP A 78 21.49 7.01 -18.28
N SER A 79 21.30 6.87 -19.60
CA SER A 79 22.39 6.89 -20.58
C SER A 79 23.11 8.24 -20.70
N ARG A 80 22.43 9.35 -20.43
CA ARG A 80 23.01 10.71 -20.49
C ARG A 80 23.82 11.07 -19.25
N ILE A 81 23.50 10.48 -18.10
CA ILE A 81 24.36 10.54 -16.91
C ILE A 81 25.59 9.62 -17.09
N GLY A 82 25.53 8.70 -18.06
CA GLY A 82 26.63 7.78 -18.38
C GLY A 82 26.72 6.58 -17.44
N VAL A 83 25.70 6.33 -16.61
CA VAL A 83 25.65 5.18 -15.69
C VAL A 83 25.43 3.88 -16.45
N ILE A 84 24.64 3.92 -17.52
CA ILE A 84 24.32 2.79 -18.38
C ILE A 84 24.49 3.17 -19.86
N SER A 85 24.65 2.19 -20.74
CA SER A 85 24.63 2.44 -22.19
C SER A 85 23.20 2.69 -22.69
N ARG A 86 23.09 3.34 -23.86
CA ARG A 86 21.78 3.57 -24.50
C ARG A 86 21.09 2.25 -24.87
N GLU A 87 21.86 1.25 -25.30
CA GLU A 87 21.34 -0.09 -25.60
C GLU A 87 20.73 -0.75 -24.36
N SER A 88 21.40 -0.67 -23.21
CA SER A 88 20.86 -1.19 -21.96
C SER A 88 19.61 -0.43 -21.48
N GLU A 89 19.51 0.88 -21.76
CA GLU A 89 18.30 1.65 -21.46
C GLU A 89 17.11 1.17 -22.30
N GLU A 90 17.33 0.90 -23.59
CA GLU A 90 16.30 0.35 -24.47
C GLU A 90 15.90 -1.06 -24.06
N LEU A 91 16.86 -1.92 -23.69
CA LEU A 91 16.57 -3.25 -23.14
C LEU A 91 15.75 -3.17 -21.86
N LEU A 92 16.02 -2.19 -20.99
CA LEU A 92 15.29 -2.02 -19.73
C LEU A 92 13.85 -1.54 -19.96
N LYS A 93 13.63 -0.66 -20.93
CA LYS A 93 12.28 -0.27 -21.40
C LYS A 93 11.50 -1.47 -21.94
N MET A 94 12.15 -2.29 -22.78
CA MET A 94 11.53 -3.50 -23.31
C MET A 94 11.23 -4.50 -22.18
N ALA A 95 12.16 -4.70 -21.25
CA ALA A 95 11.94 -5.56 -20.09
C ALA A 95 10.75 -5.07 -19.24
N ALA A 96 10.62 -3.76 -19.01
CA ALA A 96 9.48 -3.20 -18.28
C ALA A 96 8.14 -3.53 -18.95
N PHE A 97 8.07 -3.56 -20.29
CA PHE A 97 6.86 -3.95 -21.03
C PHE A 97 6.40 -5.39 -20.73
N PHE A 98 7.32 -6.31 -20.42
CA PHE A 98 6.98 -7.70 -20.08
C PHE A 98 6.85 -7.92 -18.57
N ILE A 99 7.78 -7.36 -17.79
CA ILE A 99 7.86 -7.57 -16.34
C ILE A 99 6.69 -6.92 -15.62
N VAL A 100 6.24 -5.73 -16.04
CA VAL A 100 5.14 -5.03 -15.35
C VAL A 100 3.83 -5.81 -15.47
N PRO A 101 3.35 -6.23 -16.65
CA PRO A 101 2.16 -7.08 -16.76
C PRO A 101 2.28 -8.40 -15.99
N LEU A 102 3.45 -9.03 -16.00
CA LEU A 102 3.70 -10.25 -15.24
C LEU A 102 3.57 -10.01 -13.73
N CYS A 103 4.14 -8.92 -13.20
CA CYS A 103 4.03 -8.56 -11.80
C CYS A 103 2.58 -8.27 -11.40
N VAL A 104 1.84 -7.55 -12.24
CA VAL A 104 0.40 -7.30 -12.03
C VAL A 104 -0.36 -8.63 -11.95
N PHE A 105 -0.10 -9.55 -12.89
CA PHE A 105 -0.68 -10.89 -12.86
C PHE A 105 -0.37 -11.63 -11.55
N LEU A 106 0.89 -11.68 -11.12
CA LEU A 106 1.31 -12.35 -9.88
C LEU A 106 0.63 -11.77 -8.63
N ILE A 107 0.49 -10.44 -8.55
CA ILE A 107 -0.20 -9.79 -7.43
C ILE A 107 -1.65 -10.28 -7.31
N PHE A 108 -2.36 -10.39 -8.45
CA PHE A 108 -3.72 -10.93 -8.49
C PHE A 108 -3.76 -12.43 -8.20
N SER A 109 -2.81 -13.21 -8.71
CA SER A 109 -2.73 -14.66 -8.45
C SER A 109 -2.59 -14.98 -6.96
N PHE A 110 -1.79 -14.21 -6.22
CA PHE A 110 -1.66 -14.37 -4.77
C PHE A 110 -2.96 -14.10 -4.00
N SER A 111 -3.95 -13.41 -4.59
CA SER A 111 -5.27 -13.19 -3.97
C SER A 111 -6.12 -14.42 -3.80
N ASN A 112 -5.86 -15.45 -4.60
CA ASN A 112 -6.69 -16.65 -4.59
C ASN A 112 -6.18 -17.69 -3.58
N GLN A 113 -4.97 -17.52 -3.05
CA GLN A 113 -4.39 -18.46 -2.08
C GLN A 113 -4.84 -18.22 -0.62
N GLU A 114 -5.33 -17.03 -0.28
CA GLU A 114 -5.83 -16.73 1.08
C GLU A 114 -7.27 -17.26 1.31
N LYS A 115 -7.91 -17.81 0.27
CA LYS A 115 -9.29 -18.34 0.31
C LYS A 115 -9.39 -19.87 0.16
N ALA A 116 -8.27 -20.60 0.15
CA ALA A 116 -8.24 -22.06 0.04
C ALA A 116 -8.08 -22.72 1.41
#